data_AF-A0A8T2A311-F1
#
_entry.id   AF-A0A8T2A311-F1
#
_cell.length_a   1.000
_cell.length_b   1.000
_cell.length_c   1.000
_cell.angle_alpha   90.00
_cell.angle_beta   90.00
_cell.angle_gamma   90.00
#
_symmetry.space_group_name_H-M   'P 1'
#
loop_
_entity.id
_entity.type
_entity.pdbx_description
1 polymer ?
#
loop_
_entity_poly.entity_id
_entity_poly.type
_entity_poly.pdbx_seq_one_letter_code
_entity_poly.pdbx_strand_id
1 'polypeptide(L)'
;MGSGASANLHSDSMEAADSSILRDKDFGKFQFGCEHYQRRCKIRAPCCNLIFPCRHCHNDAANSLSDPKERHDLVRQNVKQVVCSICQTEQEVAQFCSNCGVNMGEYFCDICKFFDDDTSKEQFHCDDCGICRVGGRDKFFHCQNCGACYTMGLRNKHSCIENSTKNSCPVCYEYLFDSVKAAHVMKCGHTMHIVCFKKMINENQYRCPICSKSMLDMSHSWQLLDLEVIIKFWICYI
;
A
#
# COMPACT_ATOMS: atom_id res chain seq x y z
N MET A 1 -60.48 -46.88 10.72
CA MET A 1 -59.92 -46.36 11.98
C MET A 1 -58.44 -46.13 11.71
N GLY A 2 -58.05 -44.97 11.15
CA GLY A 2 -57.66 -43.79 11.92
C GLY A 2 -56.29 -44.07 12.55
N SER A 3 -55.16 -43.53 12.09
CA SER A 3 -54.89 -42.10 11.94
C SER A 3 -53.69 -41.87 11.01
N GLY A 4 -53.83 -40.96 10.05
CA GLY A 4 -52.73 -40.42 9.27
C GLY A 4 -52.17 -39.17 9.93
N ALA A 5 -50.85 -39.04 9.98
CA ALA A 5 -50.16 -37.80 10.34
C ALA A 5 -49.50 -37.23 9.08
N SER A 6 -50.00 -36.06 8.67
CA SER A 6 -49.45 -35.20 7.62
C SER A 6 -48.50 -34.15 8.22
N ALA A 7 -47.72 -33.53 7.31
CA ALA A 7 -47.05 -32.24 7.41
C ALA A 7 -45.68 -32.28 8.15
N ASN A 8 -44.58 -31.70 7.65
CA ASN A 8 -44.40 -30.53 6.80
C ASN A 8 -43.12 -30.66 5.94
N LEU A 9 -43.23 -30.34 4.66
CA LEU A 9 -42.12 -29.93 3.81
C LEU A 9 -41.96 -28.41 3.99
N HIS A 10 -40.98 -27.97 4.78
CA HIS A 10 -40.56 -26.56 4.74
C HIS A 10 -39.71 -26.36 3.49
N SER A 11 -40.30 -25.66 2.53
CA SER A 11 -39.62 -25.09 1.39
C SER A 11 -39.06 -23.73 1.81
N ASP A 12 -37.80 -23.70 2.23
CA ASP A 12 -37.07 -22.45 2.41
C ASP A 12 -36.79 -21.85 1.03
N SER A 13 -37.77 -21.05 0.60
CA SER A 13 -37.67 -20.18 -0.56
C SER A 13 -36.69 -19.06 -0.18
N MET A 14 -35.46 -19.14 -0.70
CA MET A 14 -34.50 -18.05 -0.62
C MET A 14 -35.09 -16.83 -1.33
N GLU A 15 -35.55 -15.85 -0.56
CA GLU A 15 -36.04 -14.58 -1.09
C GLU A 15 -34.94 -13.90 -1.90
N ALA A 16 -35.24 -13.65 -3.17
CA ALA A 16 -34.44 -12.80 -4.04
C ALA A 16 -34.43 -11.38 -3.46
N ALA A 17 -33.26 -10.94 -3.01
CA ALA A 17 -33.07 -9.61 -2.44
C ALA A 17 -33.46 -8.52 -3.44
N ASP A 18 -34.36 -7.66 -2.99
CA ASP A 18 -34.91 -6.50 -3.68
C ASP A 18 -33.83 -5.64 -4.36
N SER A 19 -34.01 -5.44 -5.66
CA SER A 19 -33.03 -4.89 -6.58
C SER A 19 -33.09 -3.38 -6.74
N SER A 20 -33.84 -2.61 -5.93
CA SER A 20 -33.92 -1.14 -6.13
C SER A 20 -34.26 -0.26 -4.90
N ILE A 21 -34.03 -0.72 -3.66
CA ILE A 21 -34.21 0.17 -2.49
C ILE A 21 -33.01 1.13 -2.39
N LEU A 22 -33.28 2.44 -2.49
CA LEU A 22 -32.32 3.48 -2.10
C LEU A 22 -32.01 3.33 -0.61
N ARG A 23 -30.73 3.06 -0.30
CA ARG A 23 -30.25 2.89 1.07
C ARG A 23 -29.59 4.18 1.55
N ASP A 24 -29.52 4.32 2.87
CA ASP A 24 -28.71 5.36 3.49
C ASP A 24 -27.25 5.28 3.00
N LYS A 25 -26.60 6.43 2.79
CA LYS A 25 -25.24 6.47 2.23
C LYS A 25 -24.22 5.75 3.10
N ASP A 26 -24.42 5.74 4.42
CA ASP A 26 -23.54 5.09 5.39
C ASP A 26 -23.89 3.63 5.64
N PHE A 27 -24.90 3.08 4.96
CA PHE A 27 -25.25 1.67 5.09
C PHE A 27 -24.03 0.77 4.80
N GLY A 28 -23.74 -0.15 5.72
CA GLY A 28 -22.60 -1.07 5.60
C GLY A 28 -21.21 -0.47 5.84
N LYS A 29 -21.10 0.80 6.30
CA LYS A 29 -19.81 1.43 6.61
C LYS A 29 -19.01 0.60 7.61
N PHE A 30 -17.72 0.37 7.34
CA PHE A 30 -16.83 -0.50 8.15
C PHE A 30 -17.25 -1.97 8.29
N GLN A 31 -18.27 -2.44 7.56
CA GLN A 31 -18.72 -3.84 7.60
C GLN A 31 -18.13 -4.67 6.45
N PHE A 32 -17.51 -4.03 5.47
CA PHE A 32 -16.98 -4.65 4.26
C PHE A 32 -15.56 -4.18 3.99
N GLY A 33 -14.79 -5.03 3.30
CA GLY A 33 -13.43 -4.72 2.90
C GLY A 33 -12.53 -5.94 3.02
N CYS A 34 -11.26 -5.68 3.34
CA CYS A 34 -10.24 -6.68 3.62
C CYS A 34 -9.24 -6.10 4.63
N GLU A 35 -8.21 -6.87 4.98
CA GLU A 35 -7.13 -6.40 5.87
C GLU A 35 -6.38 -5.17 5.32
N HIS A 36 -6.40 -4.95 4.01
CA HIS A 36 -5.74 -3.82 3.37
C HIS A 36 -6.55 -2.52 3.51
N TYR A 37 -7.84 -2.57 3.16
CA TYR A 37 -8.72 -1.41 3.05
C TYR A 37 -10.16 -1.75 3.46
N GLN A 38 -10.81 -0.83 4.17
CA GLN A 38 -12.22 -0.92 4.50
C GLN A 38 -13.02 -0.28 3.37
N ARG A 39 -13.91 -1.01 2.70
CA ARG A 39 -14.64 -0.46 1.55
C ARG A 39 -15.85 -1.31 1.20
N ARG A 40 -16.88 -0.66 0.66
CA ARG A 40 -18.17 -1.27 0.31
C ARG A 40 -18.26 -1.66 -1.17
N CYS A 41 -17.11 -1.88 -1.83
CA CYS A 41 -17.03 -2.40 -3.19
C CYS A 41 -15.84 -3.33 -3.42
N LYS A 42 -15.98 -4.22 -4.41
CA LYS A 42 -14.92 -5.07 -4.97
C LYS A 42 -14.53 -4.54 -6.34
N ILE A 43 -13.31 -4.84 -6.79
CA ILE A 43 -12.84 -4.47 -8.13
C ILE A 43 -12.98 -5.66 -9.08
N ARG A 44 -13.33 -5.39 -10.34
CA ARG A 44 -13.09 -6.35 -11.42
C ARG A 44 -11.70 -6.10 -11.99
N ALA A 45 -10.82 -7.10 -11.86
CA ALA A 45 -9.45 -7.02 -12.33
C ALA A 45 -9.43 -7.11 -13.86
N PRO A 46 -8.95 -6.09 -14.59
CA PRO A 46 -9.00 -6.07 -16.06
C PRO A 46 -8.02 -7.07 -16.70
N CYS A 47 -7.01 -7.52 -15.96
CA CYS A 47 -6.00 -8.47 -16.43
C CYS A 47 -6.52 -9.91 -16.53
N CYS A 48 -7.43 -10.31 -15.63
CA CYS A 48 -7.91 -11.69 -15.52
C CYS A 48 -9.45 -11.80 -15.42
N ASN A 49 -10.16 -10.66 -15.42
CA ASN A 49 -11.61 -10.54 -15.25
C ASN A 49 -12.18 -11.12 -13.94
N LEU A 50 -11.33 -11.45 -12.98
CA LEU A 50 -11.74 -11.92 -11.66
C LEU A 50 -12.08 -10.76 -10.71
N ILE A 51 -12.91 -11.04 -9.70
CA ILE A 51 -13.38 -10.05 -8.73
C ILE A 51 -12.57 -10.18 -7.45
N PHE A 52 -11.99 -9.07 -6.98
CA PHE A 52 -11.19 -9.04 -5.76
C PHE A 52 -11.59 -7.95 -4.78
N PRO A 53 -11.45 -8.20 -3.46
CA PRO A 53 -11.69 -7.19 -2.44
C PRO A 53 -10.76 -6.00 -2.50
N CYS A 54 -9.59 -6.05 -3.13
CA CYS A 54 -8.72 -4.91 -3.48
C CYS A 54 -7.58 -5.34 -4.41
N ARG A 55 -6.74 -4.38 -4.86
CA ARG A 55 -5.57 -4.67 -5.70
C ARG A 55 -4.54 -5.55 -4.99
N HIS A 56 -4.36 -5.40 -3.68
CA HIS A 56 -3.40 -6.19 -2.91
C HIS A 56 -3.86 -7.63 -2.81
N CYS A 57 -5.12 -7.86 -2.44
CA CYS A 57 -5.72 -9.20 -2.47
C CYS A 57 -5.63 -9.86 -3.86
N HIS A 58 -5.76 -9.08 -4.95
CA HIS A 58 -5.50 -9.60 -6.30
C HIS A 58 -4.04 -10.01 -6.45
N ASN A 59 -3.08 -9.12 -6.19
CA ASN A 59 -1.66 -9.38 -6.41
C ASN A 59 -1.16 -10.54 -5.54
N ASP A 60 -1.63 -10.64 -4.30
CA ASP A 60 -1.27 -11.73 -3.39
C ASP A 60 -1.75 -13.08 -3.95
N ALA A 61 -2.99 -13.15 -4.44
CA ALA A 61 -3.54 -14.34 -5.07
C ALA A 61 -2.82 -14.69 -6.39
N ALA A 62 -2.65 -13.70 -7.27
CA ALA A 62 -2.01 -13.89 -8.58
C ALA A 62 -0.54 -14.30 -8.45
N ASN A 63 0.20 -13.71 -7.51
CA ASN A 63 1.62 -14.02 -7.30
C ASN A 63 1.85 -15.33 -6.52
N SER A 64 0.82 -15.87 -5.87
CA SER A 64 0.86 -17.18 -5.21
C SER A 64 0.62 -18.35 -6.17
N LEU A 65 0.27 -18.09 -7.45
CA LEU A 65 0.02 -19.13 -8.43
C LEU A 65 1.29 -19.94 -8.76
N SER A 66 1.08 -21.23 -9.02
CA SER A 66 2.18 -22.16 -9.31
C SER A 66 2.83 -21.88 -10.67
N ASP A 67 2.04 -21.59 -11.71
CA ASP A 67 2.55 -21.23 -13.03
C ASP A 67 3.10 -19.79 -13.01
N PRO A 68 4.42 -19.59 -13.22
CA PRO A 68 5.00 -18.26 -13.29
C PRO A 68 4.41 -17.36 -14.39
N LYS A 69 3.84 -17.94 -15.44
CA LYS A 69 3.22 -17.18 -16.54
C LYS A 69 1.91 -16.52 -16.15
N GLU A 70 1.23 -17.06 -15.14
CA GLU A 70 -0.02 -16.50 -14.62
C GLU A 70 0.22 -15.50 -13.49
N ARG A 71 1.46 -15.33 -13.01
CA ARG A 71 1.79 -14.33 -12.00
C ARG A 71 1.82 -12.95 -12.61
N HIS A 72 1.04 -12.05 -12.04
CA HIS A 72 0.96 -10.68 -12.52
C HIS A 72 0.40 -9.75 -11.44
N ASP A 73 0.76 -8.48 -11.55
CA ASP A 73 0.22 -7.42 -10.72
C ASP A 73 -0.87 -6.66 -11.47
N LEU A 74 -1.91 -6.28 -10.73
CA LEU A 74 -2.96 -5.41 -11.23
C LEU A 74 -2.46 -3.98 -11.38
N VAL A 75 -2.62 -3.42 -12.57
CA VAL A 75 -2.40 -2.00 -12.86
C VAL A 75 -3.64 -1.20 -12.46
N ARG A 76 -3.53 -0.45 -11.36
CA ARG A 76 -4.65 0.29 -10.73
C ARG A 76 -5.44 1.19 -11.68
N GLN A 77 -4.75 1.85 -12.62
CA GLN A 77 -5.36 2.78 -13.58
C GLN A 77 -6.27 2.07 -14.60
N ASN A 78 -6.08 0.76 -14.80
CA ASN A 78 -6.86 -0.01 -15.77
C ASN A 78 -8.20 -0.50 -15.20
N VAL A 79 -8.44 -0.34 -13.90
CA VAL A 79 -9.71 -0.75 -13.28
C VAL A 79 -10.81 0.19 -13.74
N LYS A 80 -11.77 -0.36 -14.48
CA LYS A 80 -12.95 0.38 -14.97
C LYS A 80 -14.23 0.01 -14.22
N GLN A 81 -14.30 -1.21 -13.70
CA GLN A 81 -15.52 -1.75 -13.10
C GLN A 81 -15.34 -2.13 -11.64
N VAL A 82 -16.37 -1.87 -10.87
CA VAL A 82 -16.51 -2.23 -9.45
C VAL A 82 -17.85 -2.92 -9.21
N VAL A 83 -17.88 -3.77 -8.19
CA VAL A 83 -19.09 -4.49 -7.77
C VAL A 83 -19.43 -4.05 -6.35
N CYS A 84 -20.64 -3.52 -6.15
CA CYS A 84 -21.11 -3.08 -4.85
C CYS A 84 -21.21 -4.27 -3.89
N SER A 85 -20.59 -4.18 -2.71
CA SER A 85 -20.62 -5.27 -1.72
C SER A 85 -21.99 -5.46 -1.07
N ILE A 86 -22.88 -4.47 -1.18
CA ILE A 86 -24.19 -4.44 -0.53
C ILE A 86 -25.28 -5.03 -1.43
N CYS A 87 -25.41 -4.52 -2.66
CA CYS A 87 -26.46 -4.96 -3.59
C CYS A 87 -25.94 -5.79 -4.77
N GLN A 88 -24.63 -6.09 -4.82
CA GLN A 88 -23.97 -6.84 -5.90
C GLN A 88 -24.09 -6.22 -7.31
N THR A 89 -24.53 -4.97 -7.41
CA THR A 89 -24.55 -4.25 -8.70
C THR A 89 -23.13 -4.03 -9.19
N GLU A 90 -22.89 -4.46 -10.42
CA GLU A 90 -21.69 -4.15 -11.17
C GLU A 90 -21.88 -2.86 -11.96
N GLN A 91 -20.88 -1.97 -11.90
CA GLN A 91 -20.95 -0.64 -12.50
C GLN A 91 -19.56 -0.10 -12.81
N GLU A 92 -19.51 0.98 -13.60
CA GLU A 92 -18.29 1.77 -13.78
C GLU A 92 -17.85 2.38 -12.44
N VAL A 93 -16.54 2.63 -12.32
CA VAL A 93 -15.95 3.20 -11.12
C VAL A 93 -16.59 4.55 -10.81
N ALA A 94 -17.25 4.62 -9.66
CA ALA A 94 -17.81 5.83 -9.08
C ALA A 94 -17.82 5.69 -7.55
N GLN A 95 -17.88 6.81 -6.84
CA GLN A 95 -17.94 6.78 -5.37
C GLN A 95 -19.25 6.14 -4.84
N PHE A 96 -20.36 6.34 -5.54
CA PHE A 96 -21.68 5.89 -5.10
C PHE A 96 -22.17 4.71 -5.93
N CYS A 97 -22.87 3.78 -5.29
CA CYS A 97 -23.53 2.70 -6.00
C CYS A 97 -24.68 3.27 -6.85
N SER A 98 -24.72 2.95 -8.15
CA SER A 98 -25.74 3.44 -9.08
C SER A 98 -27.12 2.84 -8.83
N ASN A 99 -27.18 1.71 -8.12
CA ASN A 99 -28.44 1.02 -7.81
C ASN A 99 -28.97 1.35 -6.42
N CYS A 100 -28.17 1.08 -5.36
CA CYS A 100 -28.64 1.28 -3.98
C CYS A 100 -28.21 2.61 -3.33
N GLY A 101 -27.43 3.45 -4.02
CA GLY A 101 -27.08 4.80 -3.56
C GLY A 101 -26.03 4.91 -2.46
N VAL A 102 -25.56 3.78 -1.92
CA VAL A 102 -24.57 3.75 -0.81
C VAL A 102 -23.24 4.37 -1.23
N ASN A 103 -22.56 5.03 -0.28
CA ASN A 103 -21.18 5.45 -0.45
C ASN A 103 -20.27 4.22 -0.41
N MET A 104 -19.44 3.98 -1.43
CA MET A 104 -18.57 2.82 -1.50
C MET A 104 -17.21 3.02 -0.81
N GLY A 105 -16.88 4.27 -0.46
CA GLY A 105 -15.66 4.65 0.25
C GLY A 105 -15.72 6.10 0.73
N GLU A 106 -15.47 6.33 2.02
CA GLU A 106 -15.42 7.69 2.58
C GLU A 106 -14.34 8.55 1.91
N TYR A 107 -13.14 7.98 1.76
CA TYR A 107 -12.13 8.48 0.85
C TYR A 107 -12.26 7.77 -0.50
N PHE A 108 -12.47 8.56 -1.55
CA PHE A 108 -12.48 8.10 -2.93
C PHE A 108 -11.48 8.90 -3.76
N CYS A 109 -10.64 8.21 -4.53
CA CYS A 109 -9.77 8.82 -5.51
C CYS A 109 -10.02 8.20 -6.88
N ASP A 110 -10.58 8.99 -7.79
CA ASP A 110 -10.91 8.53 -9.14
C ASP A 110 -9.66 8.22 -9.96
N ILE A 111 -8.59 9.01 -9.81
CA ILE A 111 -7.32 8.80 -10.53
C ILE A 111 -6.70 7.44 -10.17
N CYS A 112 -6.70 7.09 -8.88
CA CYS A 112 -6.15 5.84 -8.37
C CYS A 112 -7.15 4.68 -8.34
N LYS A 113 -8.44 4.94 -8.65
CA LYS A 113 -9.55 4.00 -8.47
C LYS A 113 -9.57 3.39 -7.06
N PHE A 114 -9.33 4.24 -6.06
CA PHE A 114 -9.08 3.86 -4.67
C PHE A 114 -10.24 4.26 -3.75
N PHE A 115 -10.57 3.37 -2.82
CA PHE A 115 -11.70 3.48 -1.88
C PHE A 115 -11.22 3.04 -0.50
N ASP A 116 -11.46 3.84 0.53
CA ASP A 116 -11.23 3.48 1.93
C ASP A 116 -12.25 4.21 2.83
N ASP A 117 -12.93 3.48 3.72
CA ASP A 117 -13.82 4.04 4.73
C ASP A 117 -13.04 4.60 5.92
N ASP A 118 -11.82 4.09 6.15
CA ASP A 118 -10.96 4.53 7.24
C ASP A 118 -10.22 5.82 6.87
N THR A 119 -10.84 6.97 7.09
CA THR A 119 -10.24 8.30 6.86
C THR A 119 -9.28 8.74 7.95
N SER A 120 -9.13 7.98 9.05
CA SER A 120 -8.19 8.30 10.13
C SER A 120 -6.73 8.28 9.67
N LYS A 121 -6.46 7.60 8.54
CA LYS A 121 -5.13 7.54 7.92
C LYS A 121 -4.78 8.85 7.16
N GLU A 122 -5.72 9.78 7.01
CA GLU A 122 -5.51 11.07 6.33
C GLU A 122 -4.95 10.87 4.90
N GLN A 123 -5.59 10.03 4.10
CA GLN A 123 -5.17 9.75 2.73
C GLN A 123 -5.27 11.01 1.86
N PHE A 124 -4.35 11.16 0.92
CA PHE A 124 -4.41 12.22 -0.08
C PHE A 124 -3.74 11.81 -1.39
N HIS A 125 -4.26 12.30 -2.52
CA HIS A 125 -3.64 12.09 -3.83
C HIS A 125 -2.51 13.10 -4.06
N CYS A 126 -1.34 12.65 -4.49
CA CYS A 126 -0.30 13.55 -5.01
C CYS A 126 -0.30 13.47 -6.54
N ASP A 127 -0.69 14.57 -7.19
CA ASP A 127 -0.81 14.65 -8.65
C ASP A 127 0.54 14.41 -9.34
N ASP A 128 1.63 14.98 -8.79
CA ASP A 128 2.99 14.79 -9.32
C ASP A 128 3.46 13.32 -9.23
N CYS A 129 3.04 12.58 -8.20
CA CYS A 129 3.36 11.15 -8.11
C CYS A 129 2.37 10.25 -8.85
N GLY A 130 1.15 10.74 -9.11
CA GLY A 130 0.05 9.93 -9.62
C GLY A 130 -0.43 8.83 -8.67
N ILE A 131 -0.19 8.97 -7.35
CA ILE A 131 -0.59 7.98 -6.33
C ILE A 131 -1.12 8.61 -5.05
N CYS A 132 -1.98 7.86 -4.36
CA CYS A 132 -2.42 8.21 -3.00
C CYS A 132 -1.33 7.91 -1.98
N ARG A 133 -1.10 8.86 -1.08
CA ARG A 133 -0.26 8.76 0.12
C ARG A 133 -1.12 8.84 1.37
N VAL A 134 -0.50 8.55 2.51
CA VAL A 134 -1.14 8.43 3.82
C VAL A 134 -0.41 9.35 4.81
N GLY A 135 -1.14 9.98 5.73
CA GLY A 135 -0.59 10.81 6.81
C GLY A 135 -0.78 12.31 6.64
N GLY A 136 -1.72 12.76 5.81
CA GLY A 136 -2.14 14.16 5.69
C GLY A 136 -1.35 14.96 4.67
N ARG A 137 -2.04 15.70 3.80
CA ARG A 137 -1.39 16.50 2.74
C ARG A 137 -0.45 17.56 3.30
N ASP A 138 -0.80 18.14 4.44
CA ASP A 138 -0.07 19.19 5.15
C ASP A 138 1.28 18.72 5.73
N LYS A 139 1.41 17.42 6.02
CA LYS A 139 2.63 16.83 6.58
C LYS A 139 3.63 16.38 5.52
N PHE A 140 3.29 16.49 4.24
CA PHE A 140 4.12 16.05 3.13
C PHE A 140 4.36 17.15 2.11
N PHE A 141 5.48 17.03 1.39
CA PHE A 141 5.75 17.82 0.19
C PHE A 141 6.29 16.92 -0.92
N HIS A 142 5.98 17.28 -2.16
CA HIS A 142 6.61 16.67 -3.32
C HIS A 142 7.92 17.38 -3.65
N CYS A 143 9.01 16.62 -3.77
CA CYS A 143 10.27 17.13 -4.29
C CYS A 143 10.38 16.81 -5.78
N GLN A 144 10.27 17.84 -6.62
CA GLN A 144 10.27 17.71 -8.08
C GLN A 144 11.56 17.06 -8.61
N ASN A 145 12.71 17.43 -8.05
CA ASN A 145 13.99 16.87 -8.47
C ASN A 145 14.14 15.38 -8.08
N CYS A 146 13.64 14.98 -6.90
CA CYS A 146 13.61 13.56 -6.51
C CYS A 146 12.50 12.76 -7.22
N GLY A 147 11.43 13.42 -7.65
CA GLY A 147 10.20 12.78 -8.13
C GLY A 147 9.48 11.99 -7.04
N ALA A 148 9.51 12.47 -5.79
CA ALA A 148 9.01 11.73 -4.62
C ALA A 148 8.39 12.64 -3.54
N CYS A 149 7.40 12.10 -2.82
CA CYS A 149 6.84 12.74 -1.62
C CYS A 149 7.64 12.41 -0.37
N TYR A 150 7.98 13.43 0.40
CA TYR A 150 8.66 13.32 1.69
C TYR A 150 7.87 14.04 2.79
N THR A 151 8.12 13.66 4.04
CA THR A 151 7.58 14.38 5.19
C THR A 151 8.20 15.78 5.26
N MET A 152 7.43 16.76 5.77
CA MET A 152 7.89 18.16 5.88
C MET A 152 9.19 18.32 6.67
N GLY A 153 9.50 17.41 7.60
CA GLY A 153 10.76 17.39 8.33
C GLY A 153 12.02 17.21 7.45
N LEU A 154 11.87 16.63 6.25
CA LEU A 154 12.95 16.43 5.27
C LEU A 154 13.08 17.58 4.26
N ARG A 155 12.23 18.60 4.35
CA ARG A 155 12.31 19.78 3.48
C ARG A 155 13.69 20.44 3.67
N ASN A 156 14.42 20.58 2.56
CA ASN A 156 15.78 21.14 2.50
C ASN A 156 16.86 20.39 3.32
N LYS A 157 16.56 19.19 3.85
CA LYS A 157 17.51 18.38 4.63
C LYS A 157 17.87 17.05 3.98
N HIS A 158 17.08 16.59 3.01
CA HIS A 158 17.37 15.35 2.32
C HIS A 158 18.46 15.54 1.25
N SER A 159 19.32 14.54 1.09
CA SER A 159 20.24 14.45 -0.04
C SER A 159 19.44 14.21 -1.30
N CYS A 160 19.19 15.29 -2.04
CA CYS A 160 18.35 15.29 -3.23
C CYS A 160 19.09 14.62 -4.39
N ILE A 161 18.74 13.37 -4.67
CA ILE A 161 19.24 12.62 -5.83
C ILE A 161 18.06 12.39 -6.78
N GLU A 162 18.31 12.60 -8.07
CA GLU A 162 17.30 12.45 -9.10
C GLU A 162 16.71 11.03 -9.09
N ASN A 163 15.38 10.94 -9.13
CA ASN A 163 14.64 9.67 -9.18
C ASN A 163 15.03 8.66 -8.08
N SER A 164 15.45 9.14 -6.90
CA SER A 164 16.02 8.29 -5.84
C SER A 164 15.13 7.11 -5.44
N THR A 165 13.81 7.26 -5.52
CA THR A 165 12.81 6.24 -5.17
C THR A 165 12.30 5.39 -6.34
N LYS A 166 12.66 5.71 -7.59
CA LYS A 166 12.23 4.95 -8.78
C LYS A 166 13.17 3.77 -9.07
N ASN A 167 13.57 3.06 -8.02
CA ASN A 167 14.42 1.88 -8.09
C ASN A 167 13.86 0.78 -7.18
N SER A 168 14.45 -0.41 -7.29
CA SER A 168 14.16 -1.53 -6.41
C SER A 168 14.99 -1.44 -5.14
N CYS A 169 14.42 -1.90 -4.03
CA CYS A 169 15.12 -2.05 -2.77
C CYS A 169 16.34 -2.97 -2.97
N PRO A 170 17.57 -2.56 -2.60
CA PRO A 170 18.77 -3.35 -2.84
C PRO A 170 18.85 -4.63 -1.98
N VAL A 171 17.93 -4.80 -1.03
CA VAL A 171 17.91 -5.95 -0.11
C VAL A 171 16.85 -6.97 -0.51
N CYS A 172 15.61 -6.55 -0.77
CA CYS A 172 14.50 -7.45 -1.12
C CYS A 172 14.11 -7.39 -2.60
N TYR A 173 14.71 -6.51 -3.40
CA TYR A 173 14.46 -6.33 -4.83
C TYR A 173 13.03 -5.92 -5.22
N GLU A 174 12.17 -5.64 -4.24
CA GLU A 174 10.85 -5.05 -4.47
C GLU A 174 10.97 -3.58 -4.89
N TYR A 175 10.11 -3.17 -5.84
CA TYR A 175 10.07 -1.79 -6.32
C TYR A 175 9.63 -0.82 -5.23
N LEU A 176 10.38 0.27 -4.98
CA LEU A 176 10.14 1.16 -3.84
C LEU A 176 8.95 2.11 -4.05
N PHE A 177 8.77 2.65 -5.26
CA PHE A 177 7.83 3.74 -5.51
C PHE A 177 6.37 3.37 -5.20
N ASP A 178 5.96 2.18 -5.64
CA ASP A 178 4.60 1.65 -5.51
C ASP A 178 4.38 0.72 -4.31
N SER A 179 5.44 0.50 -3.51
CA SER A 179 5.37 -0.35 -2.32
C SER A 179 4.56 0.33 -1.22
N VAL A 180 3.80 -0.49 -0.49
CA VAL A 180 3.12 -0.07 0.76
C VAL A 180 4.11 0.06 1.93
N LYS A 181 5.29 -0.56 1.81
CA LYS A 181 6.33 -0.51 2.85
C LYS A 181 6.99 0.87 2.82
N ALA A 182 7.09 1.50 3.97
CA ALA A 182 7.76 2.78 4.10
C ALA A 182 9.24 2.70 3.66
N ALA A 183 9.69 3.70 2.91
CA ALA A 183 11.08 3.82 2.45
C ALA A 183 11.88 4.78 3.35
N HIS A 184 13.14 4.46 3.57
CA HIS A 184 14.13 5.28 4.24
C HIS A 184 15.08 5.92 3.21
N VAL A 185 15.26 7.23 3.29
CA VAL A 185 16.27 7.96 2.51
C VAL A 185 17.54 8.03 3.35
N MET A 186 18.60 7.36 2.89
CA MET A 186 19.90 7.39 3.56
C MET A 186 20.59 8.74 3.37
N LYS A 187 21.59 9.05 4.21
CA LYS A 187 22.43 10.26 4.06
C LYS A 187 23.10 10.36 2.68
N CYS A 188 23.43 9.23 2.07
CA CYS A 188 23.98 9.18 0.71
C CYS A 188 22.95 9.44 -0.40
N GLY A 189 21.67 9.65 -0.07
CA GLY A 189 20.55 9.93 -0.99
C GLY A 189 19.88 8.71 -1.62
N HIS A 190 20.49 7.52 -1.51
CA HIS A 190 19.85 6.27 -1.91
C HIS A 190 18.71 5.89 -0.96
N THR A 191 17.76 5.10 -1.46
CA THR A 191 16.59 4.69 -0.71
C THR A 191 16.46 3.17 -0.60
N MET A 192 15.89 2.69 0.51
CA MET A 192 15.49 1.28 0.69
C MET A 192 14.32 1.20 1.67
N HIS A 193 13.63 0.07 1.80
CA HIS A 193 12.57 -0.08 2.82
C HIS A 193 13.13 0.10 4.24
N ILE A 194 12.36 0.74 5.13
CA ILE A 194 12.74 0.94 6.54
C ILE A 194 13.04 -0.42 7.22
N VAL A 195 12.28 -1.46 6.89
CA VAL A 195 12.49 -2.81 7.44
C VAL A 195 13.83 -3.38 6.98
N CYS A 196 14.16 -3.26 5.69
CA CYS A 196 15.44 -3.68 5.13
C CYS A 196 16.61 -2.88 5.74
N PHE A 197 16.42 -1.57 5.91
CA PHE A 197 17.39 -0.70 6.57
C PHE A 197 17.68 -1.17 8.00
N LYS A 198 16.64 -1.36 8.83
CA LYS A 198 16.78 -1.85 10.20
C LYS A 198 17.45 -3.23 10.25
N LYS A 199 17.11 -4.13 9.32
CA LYS A 199 17.75 -5.45 9.21
C LYS A 199 19.26 -5.31 8.99
N MET A 200 19.68 -4.46 8.05
CA MET A 200 21.12 -4.21 7.81
C MET A 200 21.83 -3.68 9.04
N ILE A 201 21.22 -2.73 9.76
CA ILE A 201 21.80 -2.19 11.01
C ILE A 201 21.96 -3.29 12.06
N ASN A 202 20.96 -4.15 12.24
CA ASN A 202 21.02 -5.25 13.20
C ASN A 202 22.09 -6.30 12.84
N GLU A 203 22.40 -6.46 11.56
CA GLU A 203 23.46 -7.34 11.04
C GLU A 203 24.83 -6.64 10.99
N ASN A 204 24.99 -5.48 11.63
CA ASN A 204 26.21 -4.66 11.61
C ASN A 204 26.67 -4.22 10.22
N GLN A 205 25.75 -4.15 9.24
CA GLN A 205 26.02 -3.65 7.90
C GLN A 205 25.65 -2.17 7.81
N TYR A 206 26.62 -1.30 8.12
CA TYR A 206 26.42 0.16 8.14
C TYR A 206 26.69 0.87 6.81
N ARG A 207 27.07 0.12 5.77
CA ARG A 207 27.42 0.66 4.45
C ARG A 207 26.23 0.56 3.50
N CYS A 208 25.97 1.63 2.76
CA CYS A 208 24.98 1.63 1.70
C CYS A 208 25.35 0.55 0.66
N PRO A 209 24.46 -0.38 0.32
CA PRO A 209 24.77 -1.45 -0.63
C PRO A 209 24.97 -0.96 -2.07
N ILE A 210 24.60 0.29 -2.37
CA ILE A 210 24.68 0.88 -3.71
C ILE A 210 25.99 1.67 -3.92
N CYS A 211 26.45 2.40 -2.90
CA CYS A 211 27.60 3.30 -3.03
C CYS A 211 28.65 3.18 -1.93
N SER A 212 28.50 2.19 -1.04
CA SER A 212 29.41 1.89 0.07
C SER A 212 29.61 3.00 1.11
N LYS A 213 28.95 4.15 0.97
CA LYS A 213 28.96 5.24 1.98
C LYS A 213 28.24 4.81 3.26
N SER A 214 28.71 5.29 4.40
CA SER A 214 28.08 5.04 5.70
C SER A 214 26.63 5.55 5.71
N MET A 215 25.72 4.71 6.18
CA MET A 215 24.29 5.04 6.27
C MET A 215 23.94 5.78 7.57
N LEU A 216 24.72 5.55 8.63
CA LEU A 216 24.59 6.20 9.93
C LEU A 216 25.71 7.22 10.16
N ASP A 217 25.51 8.06 11.17
CA ASP A 217 26.59 8.86 11.72
C ASP A 217 27.55 7.96 12.50
N MET A 218 28.72 7.71 11.92
CA MET A 218 29.75 6.87 12.54
C MET A 218 30.87 7.72 13.16
N SER A 219 30.69 9.04 13.28
CA SER A 219 31.72 9.98 13.78
C SER A 219 32.35 9.55 15.10
N HIS A 220 31.55 9.08 16.07
CA HIS A 220 32.06 8.57 17.34
C HIS A 220 32.89 7.27 17.17
N SER A 221 32.45 6.34 16.31
CA SER A 221 33.20 5.11 16.02
C SER A 221 34.51 5.40 15.28
N TRP A 222 34.52 6.40 14.38
CA TRP A 222 35.74 6.84 13.71
C TRP A 222 36.73 7.46 14.71
N GLN A 223 36.27 8.29 15.64
CA GLN A 223 37.12 8.85 16.70
C GLN A 223 37.80 7.77 17.55
N LEU A 224 37.07 6.70 17.89
CA LEU A 224 37.66 5.58 18.62
C LEU A 224 38.71 4.81 17.81
N LEU A 225 38.46 4.58 16.52
CA LEU A 225 39.44 3.96 15.62
C LEU A 225 40.68 4.84 15.43
N ASP A 226 40.50 6.15 15.28
CA ASP A 226 41.60 7.11 15.17
C ASP A 226 42.46 7.09 16.45
N LEU A 227 41.83 7.03 17.62
CA LEU A 227 42.53 6.87 18.91
C LEU A 227 43.30 5.54 18.98
N GLU A 228 42.71 4.43 18.54
CA GLU A 228 43.40 3.14 18.49
C GLU A 228 44.63 3.17 17.56
N VAL A 229 44.51 3.82 16.39
CA VAL A 229 45.62 4.01 15.46
C VAL A 229 46.70 4.85 16.14
N ILE A 230 46.35 5.98 16.74
CA ILE A 230 47.28 6.86 17.46
C ILE A 230 48.01 6.09 18.57
N ILE A 231 47.28 5.34 19.39
CA ILE A 231 47.84 4.53 20.48
C ILE A 231 48.80 3.45 19.93
N LYS A 232 48.41 2.73 18.88
CA LYS A 232 49.26 1.71 18.25
C LYS A 232 50.52 2.31 17.63
N PHE A 233 50.42 3.49 17.00
CA PHE A 233 51.58 4.22 16.50
C PHE A 233 52.50 4.68 17.64
N TRP A 234 51.95 5.12 18.77
CA TRP A 234 52.74 5.54 19.92
C TRP A 234 53.49 4.38 20.58
N ILE A 235 52.86 3.20 20.68
CA ILE A 235 53.48 1.99 21.24
C ILE A 235 54.59 1.44 20.34
N CYS A 236 54.51 1.62 19.01
CA CYS A 236 55.56 1.18 18.08
C CYS A 236 56.81 2.10 18.03
N TYR A 237 56.76 3.28 18.64
CA TYR A 237 57.86 4.27 18.66
C TYR A 237 58.51 4.42 20.04
N ILE A 238 58.18 3.55 20.99
CA ILE A 238 58.87 3.33 22.28
C ILE A 238 59.56 1.96 22.19
#